data_AF-A0A2E8T3F0-F1
#
_entry.id   AF-A0A2E8T3F0-F1
#
_cell.length_a   1.000
_cell.length_b   1.000
_cell.length_c   1.000
_cell.angle_alpha   90.00
_cell.angle_beta   90.00
_cell.angle_gamma   90.00
#
_symmetry.space_group_name_H-M   'P 1'
#
loop_
_entity.id
_entity.type
_entity.pdbx_description
1 polymer ?
#
loop_
_entity_poly.entity_id
_entity_poly.type
_entity_poly.pdbx_seq_one_letter_code
_entity_poly.pdbx_strand_id
1 'polypeptide(L)'
;MAGSVNKVILVGNLGRDPEVRSSQDGTKIVNLSIATSERWKDRNSGEQRERTEWHRVVIFNENLARLAEQYLRKGSSVYLEGQLQTRKWTDQQGVEKYTTEVVLGRYRGELTFLGGRGDGGGYGDSMGGGYGGGQGAAPAAGGGGTGGGMGGAPASTPPMHGGDGIDDDIPF
;
A
#
# COMPACT_ATOMS: atom_id res chain seq x y z
N MET A 1 40.07 -1.50 -2.07
CA MET A 1 38.93 -2.24 -1.48
C MET A 1 37.85 -2.34 -2.55
N ALA A 2 37.38 -3.55 -2.86
CA ALA A 2 36.30 -3.73 -3.85
C ALA A 2 34.99 -3.12 -3.31
N GLY A 3 34.25 -2.41 -4.16
CA GLY A 3 32.97 -1.84 -3.78
C GLY A 3 31.92 -2.95 -3.65
N SER A 4 31.38 -3.16 -2.45
CA SER A 4 30.17 -3.97 -2.25
C SER A 4 28.93 -3.06 -2.32
N VAL A 5 27.78 -3.66 -2.69
CA VAL A 5 26.50 -2.97 -2.72
C VAL A 5 25.58 -3.60 -1.68
N ASN A 6 25.05 -2.76 -0.79
CA ASN A 6 23.98 -3.11 0.13
C ASN A 6 22.87 -2.06 -0.04
N LYS A 7 21.80 -2.45 -0.72
CA LYS A 7 20.64 -1.60 -0.99
C LYS A 7 19.38 -2.43 -0.80
N VAL A 8 18.42 -1.88 -0.08
CA VAL A 8 17.06 -2.41 0.04
C VAL A 8 16.10 -1.36 -0.48
N ILE A 9 15.17 -1.79 -1.31
CA ILE A 9 14.07 -0.99 -1.82
C ILE A 9 12.78 -1.63 -1.37
N LEU A 10 11.90 -0.85 -0.73
CA LEU A 10 10.58 -1.30 -0.30
C LEU A 10 9.52 -0.33 -0.80
N VAL A 11 8.43 -0.91 -1.30
CA VAL A 11 7.17 -0.20 -1.50
C VAL A 11 6.12 -0.93 -0.68
N GLY A 12 5.53 -0.24 0.29
CA GLY A 12 4.61 -0.87 1.23
C GLY A 12 3.86 0.14 2.10
N ASN A 13 3.14 -0.39 3.08
CA ASN A 13 2.29 0.40 3.94
C ASN A 13 2.74 0.31 5.40
N LEU A 14 2.60 1.41 6.13
CA LEU A 14 2.85 1.42 7.57
C LEU A 14 1.80 0.58 8.30
N GLY A 15 2.21 -0.41 9.09
CA GLY A 15 1.29 -1.21 9.92
C GLY A 15 0.80 -0.50 11.19
N ARG A 16 1.55 0.51 11.63
CA ARG A 16 1.29 1.33 12.82
C ARG A 16 1.89 2.72 12.62
N ASP A 17 1.50 3.66 13.47
CA ASP A 17 2.07 5.01 13.46
C ASP A 17 3.60 4.97 13.70
N PRO A 18 4.36 5.95 13.16
CA PRO A 18 5.80 6.04 13.39
C PRO A 18 6.15 6.14 14.88
N GLU A 19 7.10 5.31 15.32
CA GLU A 19 7.64 5.39 16.68
C GLU A 19 8.85 6.33 16.69
N VAL A 20 8.72 7.48 17.34
CA VAL A 20 9.79 8.50 17.41
C VAL A 20 10.52 8.40 18.74
N ARG A 21 11.85 8.35 18.69
CA ARG A 21 12.73 8.37 19.87
C ARG A 21 13.76 9.48 19.73
N SER A 22 14.08 10.15 20.83
CA SER A 22 15.16 11.13 20.86
C SER A 22 16.44 10.49 21.39
N SER A 23 17.55 10.68 20.70
CA SER A 23 18.89 10.34 21.20
C SER A 23 19.31 11.32 22.30
N GLN A 24 20.36 10.97 23.05
CA GLN A 24 20.97 11.84 24.08
C GLN A 24 21.46 13.16 23.47
N ASP A 25 21.90 13.13 22.22
CA ASP A 25 22.36 14.31 21.46
C ASP A 25 21.21 15.14 20.86
N GLY A 26 19.94 14.79 21.12
CA GLY A 26 18.76 15.48 20.60
C GLY A 26 18.33 15.06 19.18
N THR A 27 19.12 14.24 18.48
CA THR A 27 18.74 13.69 17.17
C THR A 27 17.52 12.77 17.28
N LYS A 28 16.53 12.98 16.41
CA LYS A 28 15.34 12.11 16.30
C LYS A 28 15.66 10.84 15.51
N ILE A 29 15.24 9.71 16.04
CA ILE A 29 15.32 8.39 15.43
C ILE A 29 13.89 7.88 15.25
N VAL A 30 13.52 7.53 14.03
CA VAL A 30 12.16 7.04 13.71
C VAL A 30 12.21 5.56 13.37
N ASN A 31 11.35 4.78 14.02
CA ASN A 31 11.15 3.37 13.80
C ASN A 31 9.81 3.15 13.08
N LEU A 32 9.84 2.51 11.91
CA LEU A 32 8.66 2.16 11.11
C LEU A 32 8.50 0.64 11.00
N SER A 33 7.25 0.20 10.85
CA SER A 33 6.90 -1.19 10.53
C SER A 33 6.18 -1.19 9.19
N ILE A 34 6.82 -1.73 8.16
CA ILE A 34 6.32 -1.71 6.77
C ILE A 34 5.87 -3.10 6.36
N ALA A 35 4.63 -3.21 5.91
CA ALA A 35 4.07 -4.42 5.33
C ALA A 35 4.29 -4.43 3.81
N THR A 36 4.72 -5.57 3.28
CA THR A 36 4.67 -5.89 1.84
C THR A 36 3.98 -7.23 1.65
N SER A 37 3.08 -7.34 0.68
CA SER A 37 2.29 -8.56 0.47
C SER A 37 2.53 -9.13 -0.93
N GLU A 38 2.65 -10.44 -1.00
CA GLU A 38 2.78 -11.21 -2.24
C GLU A 38 1.57 -12.16 -2.36
N ARG A 39 0.92 -12.17 -3.53
CA ARG A 39 -0.20 -13.07 -3.84
C ARG A 39 0.20 -14.03 -4.94
N TRP A 40 -0.03 -15.33 -4.72
CA TRP A 40 0.25 -16.35 -5.72
C TRP A 40 -0.78 -17.48 -5.66
N LYS A 41 -0.93 -18.20 -6.77
CA LYS A 41 -1.75 -19.40 -6.84
C LYS A 41 -0.92 -20.62 -6.44
N ASP A 42 -1.38 -21.39 -5.46
CA ASP A 42 -0.73 -22.64 -5.06
C ASP A 42 -0.82 -23.67 -6.18
N ARG A 43 0.31 -24.30 -6.52
CA ARG A 43 0.38 -25.22 -7.66
C ARG A 43 -0.32 -26.56 -7.41
N ASN A 44 -0.48 -26.96 -6.14
CA ASN A 44 -1.05 -28.25 -5.78
C ASN A 44 -2.56 -28.12 -5.52
N SER A 45 -2.99 -27.11 -4.77
CA SER A 45 -4.42 -26.91 -4.46
C SER A 45 -5.16 -26.03 -5.46
N GLY A 46 -4.45 -25.20 -6.24
CA GLY A 46 -5.05 -24.22 -7.12
C GLY A 46 -5.68 -23.02 -6.40
N GLU A 47 -5.52 -22.92 -5.08
CA GLU A 47 -6.06 -21.84 -4.27
C GLU A 47 -5.17 -20.59 -4.34
N GLN A 48 -5.78 -19.42 -4.17
CA GLN A 48 -5.04 -18.17 -4.00
C GLN A 48 -4.47 -18.10 -2.58
N ARG A 49 -3.16 -17.88 -2.46
CA ARG A 49 -2.46 -17.64 -1.19
C ARG A 49 -1.89 -16.23 -1.16
N GLU A 50 -1.79 -15.69 0.05
CA GLU A 50 -1.19 -14.40 0.33
C GLU A 50 -0.18 -14.53 1.47
N ARG A 51 0.98 -13.88 1.32
CA ARG A 51 2.01 -13.78 2.35
C ARG A 51 2.38 -12.33 2.54
N THR A 52 2.33 -11.88 3.79
CA THR A 52 2.72 -10.53 4.18
C THR A 52 3.99 -10.59 5.00
N GLU A 53 5.01 -9.86 4.54
CA GLU A 53 6.28 -9.69 5.23
C GLU A 53 6.32 -8.34 5.95
N TRP A 54 6.91 -8.34 7.15
CA TRP A 54 7.00 -7.17 8.01
C TRP A 54 8.45 -6.71 8.15
N HIS A 55 8.71 -5.50 7.65
CA HIS A 55 10.04 -4.90 7.60
C HIS A 55 10.18 -3.88 8.71
N ARG A 56 11.22 -4.04 9.54
CA ARG A 56 11.62 -3.03 10.52
C ARG A 56 12.53 -2.03 9.84
N VAL A 57 12.09 -0.77 9.81
CA VAL A 57 12.85 0.32 9.18
C VAL A 57 13.26 1.33 10.25
N VAL A 58 14.53 1.73 10.25
CA VAL A 58 15.08 2.70 11.20
C VAL A 58 15.66 3.88 10.43
N ILE A 59 15.18 5.07 10.75
CA ILE A 59 15.60 6.32 10.11
C ILE A 59 16.46 7.11 11.09
N PHE A 60 17.74 7.22 10.77
CA PHE A 60 18.70 8.12 11.43
C PHE A 60 18.91 9.43 10.67
N ASN A 61 18.46 9.50 9.42
CA ASN A 61 18.49 10.73 8.63
C ASN A 61 17.51 11.74 9.23
N GLU A 62 18.02 12.86 9.74
CA GLU A 62 17.21 13.85 10.46
C GLU A 62 16.10 14.46 9.60
N ASN A 63 16.37 14.70 8.32
CA ASN A 63 15.39 15.30 7.42
C ASN A 63 14.26 14.31 7.16
N LEU A 64 14.59 13.05 6.87
CA LEU A 64 13.59 12.01 6.64
C LEU A 64 12.83 11.67 7.92
N ALA A 65 13.49 11.72 9.09
CA ALA A 65 12.86 11.52 10.38
C ALA A 65 11.78 12.58 10.68
N ARG A 66 12.08 13.86 10.44
CA ARG A 66 11.10 14.96 10.60
C ARG A 66 9.91 14.80 9.66
N LEU A 67 10.16 14.46 8.40
CA LEU A 67 9.11 14.21 7.41
C LEU A 67 8.25 13.00 7.79
N ALA A 68 8.87 11.91 8.24
CA ALA A 68 8.18 10.71 8.69
C ALA A 68 7.26 11.00 9.88
N GLU A 69 7.78 11.67 10.91
CA GLU A 69 6.99 12.07 12.09
C GLU A 69 5.79 12.96 11.72
N GLN A 70 6.02 13.97 10.87
CA GLN A 70 5.00 14.94 10.53
C GLN A 70 3.87 14.33 9.68
N TYR A 71 4.22 13.55 8.66
CA TYR A 71 3.28 13.16 7.59
C TYR A 71 2.86 11.70 7.59
N LEU A 72 3.66 10.79 8.17
CA LEU A 72 3.31 9.36 8.15
C LEU A 72 2.38 9.00 9.29
N ARG A 73 1.39 8.18 8.96
CA ARG A 73 0.46 7.56 9.90
C ARG A 73 0.31 6.09 9.53
N LYS A 74 -0.33 5.30 10.40
CA LYS A 74 -0.77 3.95 10.06
C LYS A 74 -1.50 3.94 8.71
N GLY A 75 -1.13 3.01 7.85
CA GLY A 75 -1.70 2.85 6.51
C GLY A 75 -1.01 3.67 5.42
N SER A 76 -0.19 4.68 5.75
CA SER A 76 0.52 5.48 4.76
C SER A 76 1.35 4.58 3.83
N SER A 77 1.19 4.79 2.52
CA SER A 77 1.98 4.11 1.49
C SER A 77 3.27 4.86 1.23
N VAL A 78 4.39 4.14 1.21
CA VAL A 78 5.73 4.71 1.11
C VAL A 78 6.62 3.88 0.19
N TYR A 79 7.47 4.59 -0.54
CA TYR A 79 8.69 4.07 -1.13
C TYR A 79 9.85 4.39 -0.18
N LEU A 80 10.73 3.42 0.04
CA LEU A 80 11.88 3.53 0.93
C LEU A 80 13.10 2.91 0.26
N GLU A 81 14.23 3.59 0.36
CA GLU A 81 15.55 3.04 0.05
C GLU A 81 16.45 3.09 1.28
N GLY A 82 17.07 1.96 1.64
CA GLY A 82 18.01 1.87 2.76
C GLY A 82 19.04 0.77 2.57
N GLN A 83 19.63 0.31 3.66
CA GLN A 83 20.60 -0.78 3.69
C GLN A 83 20.25 -1.78 4.79
N LEU A 84 20.54 -3.07 4.60
CA LEU A 84 20.37 -4.05 5.68
C LEU A 84 21.46 -3.90 6.73
N GLN A 85 21.07 -3.86 8.00
CA GLN A 85 21.98 -3.96 9.13
C GLN A 85 21.43 -4.96 10.14
N THR A 86 22.27 -5.91 10.54
CA THR A 86 21.96 -6.84 11.62
C THR A 86 22.77 -6.44 12.84
N ARG A 87 22.08 -6.09 13.93
CA ARG A 87 22.72 -5.81 15.22
C ARG A 87 22.52 -6.98 16.18
N LYS A 88 23.55 -7.21 16.98
CA LYS A 88 23.55 -8.13 18.11
C LYS A 88 23.21 -7.36 19.38
N TRP A 89 22.33 -7.90 20.21
CA TRP A 89 22.02 -7.36 21.53
C TRP A 89 21.72 -8.49 22.50
N THR A 90 21.96 -8.26 23.78
CA THR A 90 21.69 -9.24 24.83
C THR A 90 20.39 -8.87 25.52
N ASP A 91 19.49 -9.82 25.68
CA ASP A 91 18.25 -9.60 26.41
C ASP A 91 18.46 -9.62 27.93
N GLN A 92 17.39 -9.36 28.69
CA GLN A 92 17.44 -9.33 30.16
C GLN A 92 17.82 -10.68 30.78
N GLN A 93 17.70 -11.78 30.03
CA GLN A 93 18.00 -13.14 30.48
C GLN A 93 19.45 -13.54 30.14
N GLY A 94 20.23 -12.62 29.55
CA GLY A 94 21.61 -12.88 29.13
C GLY A 94 21.72 -13.61 27.79
N VAL A 95 20.62 -13.79 27.05
CA VAL A 95 20.63 -14.50 25.77
C VAL A 95 20.96 -13.52 24.64
N GLU A 96 21.89 -13.93 23.77
CA GLU A 96 22.26 -13.17 22.59
C GLU A 96 21.15 -13.23 21.52
N LYS A 97 20.71 -12.07 21.04
CA LYS A 97 19.69 -11.92 20.00
C LYS A 97 20.25 -11.12 18.83
N TYR A 98 19.78 -11.46 17.64
CA TYR A 98 20.08 -10.75 16.41
C TYR A 98 18.82 -10.07 15.91
N THR A 99 18.94 -8.86 15.41
CA THR A 99 17.83 -8.13 14.79
C THR A 99 18.32 -7.48 13.52
N THR A 100 17.68 -7.85 12.41
CA THR A 100 17.94 -7.29 11.10
C THR A 100 16.94 -6.18 10.82
N GLU A 101 17.47 -5.02 10.43
CA GLU A 101 16.71 -3.78 10.22
C GLU A 101 17.13 -3.16 8.88
N VAL A 102 16.20 -2.49 8.22
CA VAL A 102 16.50 -1.63 7.06
C VAL A 102 16.81 -0.24 7.58
N VAL A 103 18.02 0.25 7.32
CA VAL A 103 18.55 1.47 7.93
C VAL A 103 18.71 2.57 6.90
N LEU A 104 18.06 3.71 7.15
CA LEU A 104 18.28 4.97 6.46
C LEU A 104 19.27 5.78 7.30
N GLY A 105 20.55 5.73 6.91
CA GLY A 105 21.66 6.35 7.66
C GLY A 105 21.61 7.88 7.65
N ARG A 106 22.40 8.53 8.51
CA ARG A 106 22.37 10.00 8.74
C ARG A 106 22.35 10.86 7.45
N TYR A 107 23.10 10.45 6.43
CA TYR A 107 23.23 11.15 5.15
C TYR A 107 22.87 10.24 3.94
N ARG A 108 22.10 9.19 4.17
CA ARG A 108 21.75 8.19 3.15
C ARG A 108 20.27 7.79 3.23
N GLY A 109 19.83 7.09 2.21
CA GLY A 109 18.48 6.56 2.09
C GLY A 109 17.51 7.55 1.45
N GLU A 110 16.36 7.02 1.06
CA GLU A 110 15.29 7.76 0.41
C GLU A 110 13.96 7.38 1.05
N LEU A 111 13.07 8.35 1.19
CA LEU A 111 11.69 8.15 1.63
C LEU A 111 10.82 9.02 0.74
N THR A 112 9.89 8.37 0.03
CA THR A 112 8.91 9.02 -0.82
C THR A 112 7.52 8.59 -0.40
N PHE A 113 6.64 9.56 -0.19
CA PHE A 113 5.24 9.31 0.13
C PHE A 113 4.50 8.96 -1.17
N LEU A 114 3.83 7.82 -1.18
CA LEU A 114 3.09 7.33 -2.36
C LEU A 114 1.57 7.54 -2.22
N GLY A 115 1.10 8.04 -1.05
CA GLY A 115 -0.31 8.28 -0.74
C GLY A 115 -0.90 9.53 -1.42
N GLY A 116 -2.17 9.40 -1.83
CA GLY A 116 -2.85 10.23 -2.82
C GLY A 116 -3.17 11.68 -2.45
N ARG A 117 -3.25 12.49 -3.52
CA ARG A 117 -3.84 13.82 -3.59
C ARG A 117 -5.14 13.85 -2.77
N GLY A 118 -5.10 14.53 -1.62
CA GLY A 118 -6.25 14.98 -0.84
C GLY A 118 -7.43 14.01 -0.78
N ASP A 119 -7.48 13.20 0.28
CA ASP A 119 -8.74 13.08 1.01
C ASP A 119 -9.01 14.46 1.63
N GLY A 120 -9.48 15.37 0.76
CA GLY A 120 -10.02 16.65 1.15
C GLY A 120 -11.16 16.35 2.09
N GLY A 121 -11.01 16.82 3.33
CA GLY A 121 -11.97 16.59 4.38
C GLY A 121 -13.38 16.79 3.88
N GLY A 122 -14.20 15.76 4.03
CA GLY A 122 -15.64 15.90 4.13
C GLY A 122 -15.96 16.74 5.36
N TYR A 123 -15.73 18.04 5.26
CA TYR A 123 -16.38 19.03 6.09
C TYR A 123 -17.87 18.83 5.88
N GLY A 124 -18.55 18.51 6.98
CA GLY A 124 -19.98 18.27 6.98
C GLY A 124 -20.74 19.45 6.40
N ASP A 125 -21.63 19.15 5.47
CA ASP A 125 -22.80 19.98 5.20
C ASP A 125 -24.03 19.23 5.73
N SER A 126 -24.15 19.26 7.06
CA SER A 126 -25.43 19.13 7.73
C SER A 126 -26.06 20.52 7.71
N MET A 127 -26.67 20.90 6.57
CA MET A 127 -27.65 21.98 6.53
C MET A 127 -29.00 21.40 6.12
N GLY A 128 -29.88 21.33 7.11
CA GLY A 128 -31.30 21.08 6.93
C GLY A 128 -31.91 22.12 6.00
N GLY A 129 -32.37 21.65 4.84
CA GLY A 129 -33.33 22.36 3.99
C GLY A 129 -34.73 21.91 4.36
N GLY A 130 -35.36 22.64 5.29
CA GLY A 130 -36.80 22.55 5.53
C GLY A 130 -37.55 23.23 4.38
N TYR A 131 -38.37 22.46 3.66
CA TYR A 131 -39.32 23.00 2.70
C TYR A 131 -40.72 22.75 3.24
N GLY A 132 -41.27 23.80 3.84
CA GLY A 132 -42.66 23.85 4.26
C GLY A 132 -43.58 24.19 3.08
N GLY A 133 -44.72 23.47 3.02
CA GLY A 133 -46.05 24.02 2.74
C GLY A 133 -46.40 24.43 1.31
N GLY A 134 -47.36 23.74 0.71
CA GLY A 134 -48.11 24.24 -0.45
C GLY A 134 -49.10 23.23 -1.03
N GLN A 135 -50.38 23.36 -0.68
CA GLN A 135 -51.52 22.56 -1.14
C GLN A 135 -51.79 22.69 -2.65
N GLY A 136 -52.31 21.63 -3.29
CA GLY A 136 -52.94 21.75 -4.61
C GLY A 136 -53.24 20.44 -5.35
N ALA A 137 -54.45 19.91 -5.14
CA ALA A 137 -55.35 19.21 -6.08
C ALA A 137 -54.84 18.08 -7.03
N ALA A 138 -55.46 16.90 -6.89
CA ALA A 138 -55.57 15.85 -7.92
C ALA A 138 -56.62 16.25 -9.00
N PRO A 139 -56.66 15.61 -10.21
CA PRO A 139 -57.25 14.26 -10.31
C PRO A 139 -56.69 13.30 -11.42
N ALA A 140 -56.85 12.00 -11.11
CA ALA A 140 -57.35 10.88 -11.94
C ALA A 140 -56.75 10.42 -13.30
N ALA A 141 -56.41 9.12 -13.32
CA ALA A 141 -56.87 8.04 -14.23
C ALA A 141 -55.99 7.50 -15.40
N GLY A 142 -55.96 6.15 -15.49
CA GLY A 142 -55.57 5.31 -16.63
C GLY A 142 -54.24 4.57 -16.41
N GLY A 143 -54.16 3.26 -16.15
CA GLY A 143 -54.60 2.10 -16.96
C GLY A 143 -53.32 1.39 -17.46
N GLY A 144 -52.89 0.26 -16.90
CA GLY A 144 -53.24 -1.11 -17.33
C GLY A 144 -52.30 -1.62 -18.44
N GLY A 145 -51.54 -2.70 -18.22
CA GLY A 145 -50.76 -3.33 -19.31
C GLY A 145 -49.73 -4.39 -18.90
N THR A 146 -50.16 -5.65 -18.97
CA THR A 146 -49.39 -6.92 -18.91
C THR A 146 -48.63 -7.24 -20.21
N GLY A 147 -47.53 -8.01 -20.11
CA GLY A 147 -46.84 -8.71 -21.21
C GLY A 147 -45.32 -8.49 -21.13
N GLY A 148 -44.41 -9.47 -21.14
CA GLY A 148 -44.40 -10.78 -21.78
C GLY A 148 -43.25 -10.81 -22.80
N GLY A 149 -42.32 -11.77 -22.71
CA GLY A 149 -41.27 -12.06 -23.72
C GLY A 149 -39.85 -12.03 -23.14
N MET A 150 -39.24 -13.16 -22.73
CA MET A 150 -38.56 -14.19 -23.55
C MET A 150 -37.34 -13.70 -24.35
N GLY A 151 -36.18 -14.24 -23.98
CA GLY A 151 -35.23 -14.84 -24.93
C GLY A 151 -34.13 -13.93 -25.47
N GLY A 152 -32.87 -14.25 -25.12
CA GLY A 152 -31.71 -13.64 -25.77
C GLY A 152 -30.39 -14.10 -25.18
N ALA A 153 -29.98 -15.34 -25.49
CA ALA A 153 -28.59 -15.77 -25.33
C ALA A 153 -27.75 -15.25 -26.52
N PRO A 154 -26.53 -14.75 -26.29
CA PRO A 154 -25.53 -14.68 -27.36
C PRO A 154 -24.55 -15.84 -27.26
N ALA A 155 -24.42 -16.55 -28.39
CA ALA A 155 -23.50 -17.64 -28.63
C ALA A 155 -22.05 -17.16 -28.69
N SER A 156 -21.17 -18.07 -28.28
CA SER A 156 -19.71 -18.01 -28.29
C SER A 156 -19.09 -17.91 -29.69
N THR A 157 -18.20 -16.94 -29.88
CA THR A 157 -17.25 -16.86 -31.00
C THR A 157 -15.97 -17.65 -30.71
N PRO A 158 -15.47 -18.49 -31.63
CA PRO A 158 -14.13 -19.07 -31.55
C PRO A 158 -13.07 -18.12 -32.16
N PRO A 159 -11.86 -18.00 -31.57
CA PRO A 159 -10.78 -17.24 -32.18
C PRO A 159 -10.00 -18.07 -33.22
N MET A 160 -9.65 -17.38 -34.32
CA MET A 160 -8.88 -17.88 -35.44
C MET A 160 -7.43 -18.21 -35.06
N HIS A 161 -6.94 -19.29 -35.66
CA HIS A 161 -5.54 -19.70 -35.69
C HIS A 161 -4.87 -19.04 -36.90
N GLY A 162 -3.77 -18.31 -36.68
CA GLY A 162 -2.98 -17.73 -37.76
C GLY A 162 -1.73 -17.04 -37.25
N GLY A 163 -0.56 -17.54 -37.67
CA GLY A 163 0.70 -16.81 -37.59
C GLY A 163 1.87 -17.61 -37.04
N ASP A 164 2.35 -18.60 -37.81
CA ASP A 164 3.74 -19.05 -37.76
C ASP A 164 4.67 -17.90 -38.20
N GLY A 165 5.82 -17.73 -37.53
CA GLY A 165 6.93 -16.93 -38.07
C GLY A 165 7.60 -15.94 -37.12
N ILE A 166 8.02 -16.37 -35.93
CA ILE A 166 8.98 -15.62 -35.12
C ILE A 166 10.09 -16.56 -34.60
N ASP A 167 10.73 -17.23 -35.56
CA ASP A 167 12.14 -17.60 -35.44
C ASP A 167 12.92 -16.39 -35.99
N ASP A 168 13.63 -15.67 -35.13
CA ASP A 168 14.74 -14.78 -35.54
C ASP A 168 15.58 -14.40 -34.29
N ASP A 169 16.71 -15.11 -34.16
CA ASP A 169 17.99 -14.61 -33.66
C ASP A 169 18.04 -13.80 -32.35
N ILE A 170 18.22 -14.52 -31.23
CA ILE A 170 18.84 -13.95 -30.02
C ILE A 170 20.32 -14.36 -30.00
N PRO A 171 21.27 -13.48 -30.39
CA PRO A 171 22.68 -13.81 -30.31
C PRO A 171 23.20 -13.78 -28.86
N PHE A 172 24.01 -14.78 -28.52
CA PHE A 172 24.96 -14.75 -27.40
C PHE A 172 26.25 -14.04 -27.81
#